data_AF-A0A1V5BYW0-F1
#
_entry.id   AF-A0A1V5BYW0-F1
#
_cell.length_a   1.000
_cell.length_b   1.000
_cell.length_c   1.000
_cell.angle_alpha   90.00
_cell.angle_beta   90.00
_cell.angle_gamma   90.00
#
_symmetry.space_group_name_H-M   'P 1'
#
loop_
_entity.id
_entity.type
_entity.pdbx_description
1 polymer ?
#
loop_
_entity_poly.entity_id
_entity_poly.type
_entity_poly.pdbx_seq_one_letter_code
_entity_poly.pdbx_strand_id
1 'polypeptide(L)'
;MKYKLIFIVSIVLLIFASSSQATTAPTNLVGAVSLANQEIGNNIGNYEYFTPSNVAEKTIDWIKIGGIEYVTIGNSSDTYGALVYGEPHGDTSTESESLGPSNGSGEIQYRYLGYTYLDEDYTNPAYPHDAWAGGYLEDRNWISEPWVNIEGNYPNEFDGDTKYLPNIQKGISLYYSDVSLGGNSPYWTNWSSYCHILCVPTQYTWGMGRMWHKRSDGSIWYITVPLVPGAALITPELVITPSTSTIYESETQQYTATYYPQGKQAGNGQNVTASCTWTVDDNSIAKISNTGLATGMSQGDTMITATYTVGGTTITGQAELVIEEKEEEVPSSINNGSLTFQAVSQNGKQYRDPNRAMWTDVVTATLTLPVKTKVTKDSSVDYDTTVAPPKPTERGCETNYNKITEWHIVSAELSYPTQNPKFTFGHPLDPVGVTTIPMEISEDGHTATATFKEQWAMNGANIYDVFLGKEVCTEPKNYDITVSNIVVNIDYKEYTFKEKLVFGGWDCVRSVEEKYDKQNLDLITGQLEVYGSGVNSLAQ
;
A
#
# COMPACT_ATOMS: atom_id res chain seq x y z
N MET A 1 -86.95 -12.23 44.10
CA MET A 1 -86.37 -12.83 42.88
C MET A 1 -85.90 -11.74 41.95
N LYS A 2 -84.60 -11.64 41.66
CA LYS A 2 -84.02 -11.57 40.30
C LYS A 2 -82.51 -11.36 40.42
N TYR A 3 -81.81 -12.04 39.53
CA TYR A 3 -80.44 -12.52 39.64
C TYR A 3 -79.38 -11.44 39.39
N LYS A 4 -78.22 -11.60 40.05
CA LYS A 4 -76.95 -10.96 39.69
C LYS A 4 -76.48 -11.49 38.33
N LEU A 5 -76.23 -10.60 37.38
CA LEU A 5 -75.58 -10.91 36.10
C LEU A 5 -74.06 -10.76 36.28
N ILE A 6 -73.32 -11.85 36.10
CA ILE A 6 -71.85 -11.87 36.06
C ILE A 6 -71.45 -11.73 34.58
N PHE A 7 -70.72 -10.67 34.25
CA PHE A 7 -70.08 -10.51 32.94
C PHE A 7 -68.78 -11.33 32.93
N ILE A 8 -68.71 -12.35 32.07
CA ILE A 8 -67.46 -13.02 31.70
C ILE A 8 -67.01 -12.38 30.39
N VAL A 9 -65.89 -11.67 30.43
CA VAL A 9 -65.20 -11.16 29.23
C VAL A 9 -64.30 -12.27 28.72
N SER A 10 -64.75 -12.98 27.68
CA SER A 10 -63.90 -13.89 26.91
C SER A 10 -63.11 -13.08 25.89
N ILE A 11 -61.81 -12.86 26.18
CA ILE A 11 -60.85 -12.34 25.21
C ILE A 11 -60.60 -13.45 24.17
N VAL A 12 -61.17 -13.29 22.99
CA VAL A 12 -60.81 -14.08 21.81
C VAL A 12 -59.52 -13.46 21.26
N LEU A 13 -58.39 -14.11 21.56
CA LEU A 13 -57.10 -13.80 20.97
C LEU A 13 -57.10 -14.38 19.54
N LEU A 14 -57.47 -13.56 18.55
CA LEU A 14 -57.28 -13.88 17.14
C LEU A 14 -55.79 -13.80 16.83
N ILE A 15 -55.12 -14.94 16.89
CA ILE A 15 -53.77 -15.12 16.38
C ILE A 15 -53.87 -15.03 14.85
N PHE A 16 -53.52 -13.88 14.28
CA PHE A 16 -53.12 -13.84 12.88
C PHE A 16 -51.79 -14.59 12.77
N ALA A 17 -51.86 -15.87 12.45
CA ALA A 17 -50.71 -16.57 11.89
C ALA A 17 -50.50 -16.00 10.49
N SER A 18 -49.66 -14.98 10.36
CA SER A 18 -49.05 -14.67 9.07
C SER A 18 -48.11 -15.84 8.77
N SER A 19 -48.63 -16.85 8.09
CA SER A 19 -47.79 -17.86 7.46
C SER A 19 -46.97 -17.15 6.38
N SER A 20 -45.75 -16.74 6.71
CA SER A 20 -44.72 -16.52 5.69
C SER A 20 -44.45 -17.89 5.10
N GLN A 21 -45.21 -18.28 4.07
CA GLN A 21 -44.78 -19.40 3.25
C GLN A 21 -43.41 -19.02 2.70
N ALA A 22 -42.39 -19.79 3.04
CA ALA A 22 -41.14 -19.75 2.31
C ALA A 22 -41.48 -20.16 0.87
N THR A 23 -41.69 -19.19 0.00
CA THR A 23 -41.95 -19.43 -1.42
C THR A 23 -40.66 -19.97 -2.02
N THR A 24 -40.62 -21.27 -2.28
CA THR A 24 -39.51 -21.91 -3.00
C THR A 24 -39.39 -21.32 -4.40
N ALA A 25 -38.17 -21.29 -4.94
CA ALA A 25 -37.94 -20.83 -6.30
C ALA A 25 -38.83 -21.58 -7.32
N PRO A 26 -39.31 -20.89 -8.38
CA PRO A 26 -40.11 -21.52 -9.41
C PRO A 26 -39.28 -22.56 -10.18
N THR A 27 -39.93 -23.63 -10.63
CA THR A 27 -39.31 -24.70 -11.44
C THR A 27 -39.87 -24.78 -12.85
N ASN A 28 -40.86 -23.94 -13.18
CA ASN A 28 -41.50 -23.85 -14.48
C ASN A 28 -42.11 -22.46 -14.69
N LEU A 29 -42.47 -22.17 -15.95
CA LEU A 29 -43.07 -20.90 -16.38
C LEU A 29 -44.30 -20.50 -15.54
N VAL A 30 -45.22 -21.44 -15.28
CA VAL A 30 -46.46 -21.15 -14.52
C VAL A 30 -46.12 -20.67 -13.10
N GLY A 31 -45.17 -21.33 -12.45
CA GLY A 31 -44.68 -20.92 -11.13
C GLY A 31 -43.99 -19.56 -11.17
N ALA A 32 -43.15 -19.31 -12.17
CA ALA A 32 -42.43 -18.05 -12.32
C ALA A 32 -43.39 -16.86 -12.51
N VAL A 33 -44.37 -17.00 -13.41
CA VAL A 33 -45.42 -15.99 -13.64
C VAL A 33 -46.27 -15.77 -12.40
N SER A 34 -46.70 -16.85 -11.73
CA SER A 34 -47.54 -16.74 -10.53
C SER A 34 -46.84 -16.01 -9.38
N LEU A 35 -45.57 -16.32 -9.11
CA LEU A 35 -44.80 -15.65 -8.06
C LEU A 35 -44.51 -14.20 -8.43
N ALA A 36 -44.14 -13.93 -9.68
CA ALA A 36 -43.89 -12.59 -10.18
C ALA A 36 -45.13 -11.69 -10.06
N ASN A 37 -46.29 -12.16 -10.54
CA ASN A 37 -47.55 -11.42 -10.44
C ASN A 37 -48.02 -11.23 -8.99
N GLN A 38 -47.80 -12.20 -8.12
CA GLN A 38 -48.11 -12.05 -6.70
C GLN A 38 -47.26 -10.94 -6.07
N GLU A 39 -45.95 -10.91 -6.35
CA GLU A 39 -45.05 -9.88 -5.83
C GLU A 39 -45.38 -8.49 -6.39
N ILE A 40 -45.56 -8.39 -7.70
CA ILE A 40 -45.91 -7.13 -8.36
C ILE A 40 -47.28 -6.63 -7.89
N GLY A 41 -48.27 -7.51 -7.81
CA GLY A 41 -49.62 -7.18 -7.32
C GLY A 41 -49.63 -6.69 -5.87
N ASN A 42 -48.82 -7.29 -4.99
CA ASN A 42 -48.65 -6.79 -3.61
C ASN A 42 -47.99 -5.41 -3.54
N ASN A 43 -47.15 -5.08 -4.52
CA ASN A 43 -46.35 -3.85 -4.53
C ASN A 43 -47.09 -2.67 -5.17
N ILE A 44 -47.74 -2.89 -6.31
CA ILE A 44 -48.35 -1.84 -7.14
C ILE A 44 -49.84 -2.07 -7.43
N GLY A 45 -50.44 -3.13 -6.88
CA GLY A 45 -51.87 -3.45 -7.06
C GLY A 45 -52.22 -4.14 -8.37
N ASN A 46 -51.24 -4.41 -9.25
CA ASN A 46 -51.43 -5.11 -10.51
C ASN A 46 -51.07 -6.61 -10.40
N TYR A 47 -52.08 -7.45 -10.15
CA TYR A 47 -51.92 -8.90 -9.99
C TYR A 47 -51.89 -9.68 -11.32
N GLU A 48 -52.02 -8.99 -12.46
CA GLU A 48 -51.98 -9.59 -13.79
C GLU A 48 -50.96 -8.87 -14.69
N TYR A 49 -49.83 -8.45 -14.12
CA TYR A 49 -48.78 -7.76 -14.86
C TYR A 49 -48.21 -8.62 -16.00
N PHE A 50 -47.88 -9.89 -15.71
CA PHE A 50 -47.58 -10.90 -16.70
C PHE A 50 -48.83 -11.67 -17.06
N THR A 51 -49.19 -11.65 -18.34
CA THR A 51 -50.36 -12.35 -18.88
C THR A 51 -49.90 -13.43 -19.86
N PRO A 52 -50.79 -14.32 -20.33
CA PRO A 52 -50.40 -15.34 -21.31
C PRO A 52 -49.89 -14.75 -22.64
N SER A 53 -50.27 -13.52 -22.98
CA SER A 53 -49.81 -12.85 -24.20
C SER A 53 -49.71 -11.34 -24.01
N ASN A 54 -48.71 -10.71 -24.62
CA ASN A 54 -48.55 -9.25 -24.56
C ASN A 54 -49.60 -8.51 -25.40
N VAL A 55 -49.53 -7.17 -25.42
CA VAL A 55 -50.48 -6.33 -26.19
C VAL A 55 -50.48 -6.59 -27.70
N ALA A 56 -49.47 -7.30 -28.22
CA ALA A 56 -49.33 -7.71 -29.62
C ALA A 56 -49.55 -9.21 -29.84
N GLU A 57 -50.21 -9.89 -28.89
CA GLU A 57 -50.56 -11.32 -28.95
C GLU A 57 -49.35 -12.29 -28.98
N LYS A 58 -48.16 -11.83 -28.57
CA LYS A 58 -46.97 -12.69 -28.43
C LYS A 58 -47.03 -13.42 -27.10
N THR A 59 -46.76 -14.73 -27.08
CA THR A 59 -46.86 -15.56 -25.88
C THR A 59 -45.70 -15.35 -24.91
N ILE A 60 -45.95 -15.47 -23.61
CA ILE A 60 -44.91 -15.38 -22.58
C ILE A 60 -44.08 -16.67 -22.50
N ASP A 61 -42.78 -16.51 -22.23
CA ASP A 61 -41.84 -17.58 -21.94
C ASP A 61 -40.93 -17.22 -20.75
N TRP A 62 -40.30 -18.24 -20.16
CA TRP A 62 -39.36 -18.10 -19.05
C TRP A 62 -38.00 -18.65 -19.48
N ILE A 63 -37.11 -17.72 -19.85
CA ILE A 63 -35.85 -18.03 -20.51
C ILE A 63 -34.65 -17.84 -19.58
N LYS A 64 -33.60 -18.62 -19.79
CA LYS A 64 -32.28 -18.32 -19.23
C LYS A 64 -31.62 -17.22 -20.05
N ILE A 65 -30.84 -16.37 -19.40
CA ILE A 65 -30.13 -15.28 -20.07
C ILE A 65 -28.65 -15.62 -20.14
N GLY A 66 -28.14 -15.80 -21.35
CA GLY A 66 -26.71 -15.98 -21.60
C GLY A 66 -25.89 -14.80 -21.06
N GLY A 67 -24.65 -15.08 -20.66
CA GLY A 67 -23.74 -14.04 -20.14
C GLY A 67 -24.03 -13.58 -18.71
N ILE A 68 -25.10 -14.07 -18.05
CA ILE A 68 -25.39 -13.83 -16.61
C ILE A 68 -25.79 -15.10 -15.84
N GLU A 69 -25.48 -16.27 -16.40
CA GLU A 69 -25.82 -17.58 -15.85
C GLU A 69 -25.01 -17.97 -14.60
N TYR A 70 -23.98 -17.21 -14.24
CA TYR A 70 -23.20 -17.42 -13.01
C TYR A 70 -23.92 -16.97 -11.74
N VAL A 71 -25.05 -16.26 -11.86
CA VAL A 71 -25.90 -15.92 -10.73
C VAL A 71 -26.90 -17.06 -10.47
N THR A 72 -26.60 -17.87 -9.47
CA THR A 72 -27.35 -19.09 -9.14
C THR A 72 -28.34 -18.89 -8.01
N ILE A 73 -29.40 -19.70 -8.00
CA ILE A 73 -30.41 -19.72 -6.94
C ILE A 73 -29.87 -20.51 -5.75
N GLY A 74 -29.47 -19.79 -4.68
CA GLY A 74 -28.84 -20.40 -3.51
C GLY A 74 -27.57 -21.16 -3.88
N ASN A 75 -27.39 -22.37 -3.33
CA ASN A 75 -26.24 -23.24 -3.60
C ASN A 75 -26.49 -24.25 -4.75
N SER A 76 -27.50 -24.03 -5.59
CA SER A 76 -27.83 -24.91 -6.71
C SER A 76 -27.06 -24.55 -7.99
N SER A 77 -27.09 -25.43 -8.99
CA SER A 77 -26.68 -25.10 -10.37
C SER A 77 -27.79 -24.41 -11.18
N ASP A 78 -28.95 -24.16 -10.57
CA ASP A 78 -30.07 -23.50 -11.24
C ASP A 78 -29.85 -21.99 -11.26
N THR A 79 -30.14 -21.39 -12.40
CA THR A 79 -29.94 -19.96 -12.65
C THR A 79 -31.28 -19.25 -12.65
N TYR A 80 -31.28 -17.97 -12.28
CA TYR A 80 -32.47 -17.15 -12.45
C TYR A 80 -32.78 -16.95 -13.94
N GLY A 81 -34.07 -16.93 -14.29
CA GLY A 81 -34.54 -16.67 -15.66
C GLY A 81 -35.26 -15.33 -15.80
N ALA A 82 -35.52 -14.90 -17.03
CA ALA A 82 -36.34 -13.74 -17.34
C ALA A 82 -37.68 -14.14 -17.95
N LEU A 83 -38.71 -13.34 -17.67
CA LEU A 83 -40.01 -13.45 -18.31
C LEU A 83 -40.02 -12.53 -19.53
N VAL A 84 -40.20 -13.12 -20.71
CA VAL A 84 -40.12 -12.41 -22.00
C VAL A 84 -41.26 -12.88 -22.90
N TYR A 85 -41.77 -12.00 -23.76
CA TYR A 85 -42.81 -12.35 -24.72
C TYR A 85 -42.23 -12.56 -26.12
N GLY A 86 -42.73 -13.57 -26.84
CA GLY A 86 -42.35 -13.84 -28.23
C GLY A 86 -40.92 -14.36 -28.41
N GLU A 87 -40.51 -14.45 -29.67
CA GLU A 87 -39.21 -15.02 -30.05
C GLU A 87 -38.08 -13.98 -30.08
N PRO A 88 -36.82 -14.39 -29.85
CA PRO A 88 -35.64 -13.56 -30.09
C PRO A 88 -35.59 -12.99 -31.51
N HIS A 89 -35.12 -11.75 -31.65
CA HIS A 89 -35.13 -11.04 -32.93
C HIS A 89 -34.10 -9.89 -32.98
N GLY A 90 -34.05 -9.19 -34.12
CA GLY A 90 -33.09 -8.12 -34.38
C GLY A 90 -31.80 -8.64 -35.00
N ASP A 91 -30.74 -7.85 -34.88
CA ASP A 91 -29.42 -8.22 -35.38
C ASP A 91 -28.86 -9.45 -34.65
N THR A 92 -27.95 -10.17 -35.31
CA THR A 92 -27.32 -11.37 -34.77
C THR A 92 -25.80 -11.24 -34.72
N SER A 93 -25.19 -11.77 -33.66
CA SER A 93 -23.74 -11.87 -33.52
C SER A 93 -23.32 -13.25 -32.98
N THR A 94 -22.15 -13.72 -33.38
CA THR A 94 -21.47 -14.89 -32.79
C THR A 94 -20.34 -14.49 -31.84
N GLU A 95 -20.07 -13.19 -31.73
CA GLU A 95 -19.05 -12.64 -30.85
C GLU A 95 -19.67 -12.32 -29.49
N SER A 96 -18.94 -12.65 -28.42
CA SER A 96 -19.23 -12.20 -27.06
C SER A 96 -18.12 -11.21 -26.70
N GLU A 97 -18.42 -9.91 -26.67
CA GLU A 97 -17.39 -8.89 -26.41
C GLU A 97 -16.98 -8.79 -24.92
N SER A 98 -15.73 -8.37 -24.76
CA SER A 98 -14.83 -8.40 -23.59
C SER A 98 -15.21 -7.57 -22.36
N LEU A 99 -16.41 -6.98 -22.28
CA LEU A 99 -16.79 -6.08 -21.17
C LEU A 99 -17.94 -6.61 -20.31
N GLY A 100 -18.45 -7.78 -20.69
CA GLY A 100 -19.34 -8.61 -19.90
C GLY A 100 -18.89 -10.08 -19.96
N PRO A 101 -19.52 -10.97 -19.20
CA PRO A 101 -19.10 -12.36 -19.08
C PRO A 101 -19.25 -13.07 -20.42
N SER A 102 -18.15 -13.61 -20.96
CA SER A 102 -18.17 -14.27 -22.26
C SER A 102 -19.10 -15.49 -22.22
N ASN A 103 -20.05 -15.61 -23.15
CA ASN A 103 -20.90 -16.81 -23.21
C ASN A 103 -20.12 -18.08 -23.58
N GLY A 104 -18.88 -17.94 -24.11
CA GLY A 104 -17.96 -19.03 -24.45
C GLY A 104 -18.49 -20.06 -25.46
N SER A 105 -19.74 -19.92 -25.94
CA SER A 105 -20.49 -21.00 -26.58
C SER A 105 -20.44 -20.94 -28.11
N GLY A 106 -20.03 -19.82 -28.70
CA GLY A 106 -20.06 -19.61 -30.16
C GLY A 106 -21.48 -19.66 -30.74
N GLU A 107 -22.50 -19.60 -29.89
CA GLU A 107 -23.92 -19.60 -30.29
C GLU A 107 -24.34 -18.23 -30.80
N ILE A 108 -25.26 -18.23 -31.78
CA ILE A 108 -25.84 -17.00 -32.34
C ILE A 108 -26.65 -16.29 -31.26
N GLN A 109 -26.24 -15.07 -30.93
CA GLN A 109 -26.95 -14.17 -30.02
C GLN A 109 -27.76 -13.16 -30.82
N TYR A 110 -29.06 -13.06 -30.52
CA TYR A 110 -29.92 -11.99 -31.02
C TYR A 110 -29.78 -10.74 -30.16
N ARG A 111 -29.89 -9.56 -30.77
CA ARG A 111 -29.88 -8.25 -30.07
C ARG A 111 -30.97 -8.17 -29.00
N TYR A 112 -32.11 -8.79 -29.27
CA TYR A 112 -33.26 -8.82 -28.38
C TYR A 112 -33.68 -10.26 -28.10
N LEU A 113 -33.94 -10.55 -26.82
CA LEU A 113 -34.41 -11.86 -26.36
C LEU A 113 -35.90 -12.09 -26.62
N GLY A 114 -36.62 -11.03 -26.98
CA GLY A 114 -38.05 -11.01 -27.23
C GLY A 114 -38.62 -9.62 -26.91
N TYR A 115 -39.80 -9.56 -26.32
CA TYR A 115 -40.55 -8.32 -26.11
C TYR A 115 -41.04 -8.17 -24.66
N THR A 116 -41.31 -6.94 -24.25
CA THR A 116 -42.00 -6.62 -22.98
C THR A 116 -43.52 -6.77 -23.13
N TYR A 117 -44.25 -6.57 -22.02
CA TYR A 117 -45.72 -6.57 -22.05
C TYR A 117 -46.29 -5.46 -22.98
N LEU A 118 -45.63 -4.31 -23.06
CA LEU A 118 -46.02 -3.20 -23.93
C LEU A 118 -45.44 -3.31 -25.36
N ASP A 119 -44.90 -4.47 -25.72
CA ASP A 119 -44.29 -4.75 -27.01
C ASP A 119 -42.99 -3.98 -27.31
N GLU A 120 -42.28 -3.53 -26.29
CA GLU A 120 -40.91 -3.00 -26.45
C GLU A 120 -39.89 -4.13 -26.63
N ASP A 121 -38.80 -3.85 -27.35
CA ASP A 121 -37.69 -4.80 -27.50
C ASP A 121 -36.99 -5.10 -26.16
N TYR A 122 -36.99 -6.37 -25.77
CA TYR A 122 -36.32 -6.86 -24.55
C TYR A 122 -34.84 -7.11 -24.85
N THR A 123 -33.96 -6.25 -24.34
CA THR A 123 -32.53 -6.30 -24.66
C THR A 123 -31.82 -7.55 -24.14
N ASN A 124 -30.85 -8.05 -24.90
CA ASN A 124 -30.01 -9.20 -24.56
C ASN A 124 -28.64 -8.77 -23.99
N PRO A 125 -28.32 -9.06 -22.71
CA PRO A 125 -26.98 -8.86 -22.17
C PRO A 125 -25.89 -9.70 -22.85
N ALA A 126 -26.22 -10.79 -23.55
CA ALA A 126 -25.21 -11.58 -24.27
C ALA A 126 -24.86 -10.99 -25.65
N TYR A 127 -25.56 -9.95 -26.11
CA TYR A 127 -25.31 -9.33 -27.41
C TYR A 127 -24.27 -8.21 -27.31
N PRO A 128 -23.31 -8.10 -28.26
CA PRO A 128 -22.30 -7.04 -28.24
C PRO A 128 -22.89 -5.63 -28.21
N HIS A 129 -22.23 -4.72 -27.49
CA HIS A 129 -22.63 -3.32 -27.50
C HIS A 129 -22.27 -2.68 -28.85
N ASP A 130 -23.06 -1.70 -29.30
CA ASP A 130 -22.95 -1.13 -30.66
C ASP A 130 -21.60 -0.46 -30.98
N ALA A 131 -20.77 -0.20 -29.95
CA ALA A 131 -19.30 0.00 -29.92
C ALA A 131 -18.90 0.64 -28.58
N TRP A 132 -17.59 0.64 -28.34
CA TRP A 132 -16.99 1.05 -27.08
C TRP A 132 -15.84 2.05 -27.30
N ALA A 133 -15.70 3.03 -26.39
CA ALA A 133 -14.67 4.07 -26.46
C ALA A 133 -13.58 3.96 -25.37
N GLY A 134 -13.58 2.91 -24.53
CA GLY A 134 -12.74 2.88 -23.32
C GLY A 134 -13.34 3.70 -22.16
N GLY A 135 -12.75 3.55 -20.98
CA GLY A 135 -13.08 4.35 -19.78
C GLY A 135 -14.13 3.73 -18.85
N TYR A 136 -14.39 4.43 -17.73
CA TYR A 136 -15.37 3.98 -16.75
C TYR A 136 -16.80 4.27 -17.24
N LEU A 137 -17.77 3.45 -16.83
CA LEU A 137 -19.20 3.70 -17.07
C LEU A 137 -19.59 5.11 -16.63
N GLU A 138 -19.04 5.54 -15.52
CA GLU A 138 -19.29 6.81 -14.86
C GLU A 138 -18.78 8.02 -15.63
N ASP A 139 -17.82 7.86 -16.54
CA ASP A 139 -17.27 8.97 -17.32
C ASP A 139 -18.15 9.33 -18.53
N ARG A 140 -19.20 8.53 -18.79
CA ARG A 140 -20.08 8.75 -19.94
C ARG A 140 -21.12 9.83 -19.67
N ASN A 141 -21.47 10.52 -20.75
CA ASN A 141 -22.53 11.52 -20.75
C ASN A 141 -23.91 10.85 -20.79
N TRP A 142 -24.35 10.32 -19.65
CA TRP A 142 -25.64 9.63 -19.50
C TRP A 142 -26.82 10.58 -19.67
N ILE A 143 -27.86 10.09 -20.33
CA ILE A 143 -29.13 10.78 -20.54
C ILE A 143 -30.05 10.43 -19.38
N SER A 144 -30.41 11.43 -18.58
CA SER A 144 -31.37 11.29 -17.48
C SER A 144 -32.79 11.11 -18.01
N GLU A 145 -33.62 10.38 -17.28
CA GLU A 145 -35.03 10.09 -17.60
C GLU A 145 -35.22 9.62 -19.05
N PRO A 146 -34.48 8.59 -19.50
CA PRO A 146 -34.47 8.19 -20.91
C PRO A 146 -35.83 7.68 -21.42
N TRP A 147 -36.74 7.29 -20.52
CA TRP A 147 -38.11 6.92 -20.86
C TRP A 147 -38.90 8.06 -21.50
N VAL A 148 -38.55 9.32 -21.23
CA VAL A 148 -39.14 10.51 -21.90
C VAL A 148 -38.17 11.21 -22.85
N ASN A 149 -36.86 11.07 -22.62
CA ASN A 149 -35.83 11.81 -23.36
C ASN A 149 -35.22 11.03 -24.55
N ILE A 150 -35.65 9.79 -24.78
CA ILE A 150 -35.28 8.99 -25.95
C ILE A 150 -36.56 8.62 -26.73
N GLU A 151 -36.53 8.87 -28.04
CA GLU A 151 -37.63 8.50 -28.94
C GLU A 151 -37.79 6.98 -29.01
N GLY A 152 -39.04 6.49 -28.92
CA GLY A 152 -39.37 5.07 -29.02
C GLY A 152 -39.43 4.31 -27.69
N ASN A 153 -39.08 4.94 -26.57
CA ASN A 153 -39.32 4.37 -25.24
C ASN A 153 -40.75 4.68 -24.76
N TYR A 154 -41.38 3.75 -24.05
CA TYR A 154 -42.69 3.95 -23.42
C TYR A 154 -42.51 4.06 -21.91
N PRO A 155 -42.75 5.26 -21.32
CA PRO A 155 -42.71 5.44 -19.88
C PRO A 155 -43.59 4.44 -19.14
N ASN A 156 -43.06 3.86 -18.08
CA ASN A 156 -43.81 2.98 -17.19
C ASN A 156 -43.68 3.41 -15.72
N GLU A 157 -44.44 2.74 -14.86
CA GLU A 157 -44.56 3.10 -13.44
C GLU A 157 -43.32 2.78 -12.59
N PHE A 158 -42.33 2.07 -13.15
CA PHE A 158 -41.10 1.67 -12.45
C PHE A 158 -39.93 2.61 -12.74
N ASP A 159 -40.03 3.40 -13.80
CA ASP A 159 -39.01 4.35 -14.21
C ASP A 159 -38.77 5.41 -13.12
N GLY A 160 -37.51 5.60 -12.74
CA GLY A 160 -37.12 6.54 -11.68
C GLY A 160 -37.36 6.04 -10.25
N ASP A 161 -38.01 4.89 -10.04
CA ASP A 161 -38.27 4.37 -8.69
C ASP A 161 -36.97 3.90 -8.01
N THR A 162 -36.64 4.54 -6.89
CA THR A 162 -35.45 4.23 -6.10
C THR A 162 -35.51 2.86 -5.42
N LYS A 163 -36.68 2.23 -5.35
CA LYS A 163 -36.84 0.84 -4.88
C LYS A 163 -35.95 -0.15 -5.62
N TYR A 164 -35.76 0.04 -6.92
CA TYR A 164 -34.98 -0.85 -7.78
C TYR A 164 -33.51 -0.45 -7.88
N LEU A 165 -33.10 0.65 -7.23
CA LEU A 165 -31.71 1.12 -7.23
C LEU A 165 -30.72 0.03 -6.79
N PRO A 166 -30.97 -0.77 -5.72
CA PRO A 166 -30.05 -1.85 -5.34
C PRO A 166 -29.91 -2.93 -6.43
N ASN A 167 -31.01 -3.26 -7.12
CA ASN A 167 -30.99 -4.23 -8.23
C ASN A 167 -30.17 -3.73 -9.41
N ILE A 168 -30.33 -2.44 -9.75
CA ILE A 168 -29.58 -1.77 -10.80
C ILE A 168 -28.10 -1.71 -10.44
N GLN A 169 -27.76 -1.23 -9.25
CA GLN A 169 -26.38 -1.13 -8.77
C GLN A 169 -25.70 -2.50 -8.74
N LYS A 170 -26.36 -3.53 -8.20
CA LYS A 170 -25.82 -4.88 -8.15
C LYS A 170 -25.65 -5.45 -9.55
N GLY A 171 -26.61 -5.24 -10.44
CA GLY A 171 -26.54 -5.66 -11.84
C GLY A 171 -25.39 -5.01 -12.60
N ILE A 172 -25.24 -3.68 -12.49
CA ILE A 172 -24.10 -2.96 -13.05
C ILE A 172 -22.79 -3.49 -12.46
N SER A 173 -22.71 -3.68 -11.14
CA SER A 173 -21.49 -4.19 -10.51
C SER A 173 -21.13 -5.62 -10.92
N LEU A 174 -22.12 -6.47 -11.20
CA LEU A 174 -21.88 -7.87 -11.56
C LEU A 174 -21.55 -8.03 -13.05
N TYR A 175 -22.14 -7.20 -13.89
CA TYR A 175 -22.03 -7.32 -15.34
C TYR A 175 -20.94 -6.41 -15.91
N TYR A 176 -20.66 -5.28 -15.27
CA TYR A 176 -19.67 -4.28 -15.70
C TYR A 176 -18.58 -4.00 -14.63
N SER A 177 -18.26 -4.98 -13.76
CA SER A 177 -17.33 -4.81 -12.62
C SER A 177 -16.00 -4.16 -13.01
N ASP A 178 -15.45 -4.53 -14.16
CA ASP A 178 -14.10 -4.14 -14.58
C ASP A 178 -14.05 -2.72 -15.18
N VAL A 179 -15.23 -2.10 -15.36
CA VAL A 179 -15.39 -0.77 -15.95
C VAL A 179 -16.25 0.17 -15.12
N SER A 180 -16.60 -0.18 -13.87
CA SER A 180 -17.35 0.68 -12.95
C SER A 180 -16.48 1.13 -11.77
N LEU A 181 -16.50 2.43 -11.45
CA LEU A 181 -15.93 2.99 -10.22
C LEU A 181 -16.75 2.67 -8.95
N GLY A 182 -17.94 2.08 -9.10
CA GLY A 182 -18.83 1.75 -7.99
C GLY A 182 -19.25 2.99 -7.18
N GLY A 183 -19.26 2.86 -5.85
CA GLY A 183 -19.71 3.88 -4.89
C GLY A 183 -19.04 5.26 -4.96
N ASN A 184 -17.99 5.43 -5.77
CA ASN A 184 -17.30 6.70 -6.01
C ASN A 184 -17.89 7.50 -7.20
N SER A 185 -18.87 6.95 -7.93
CA SER A 185 -19.53 7.64 -9.05
C SER A 185 -20.46 8.77 -8.59
N PRO A 186 -20.54 9.90 -9.33
CA PRO A 186 -21.60 10.89 -9.13
C PRO A 186 -23.00 10.34 -9.44
N TYR A 187 -23.11 9.23 -10.17
CA TYR A 187 -24.38 8.60 -10.55
C TYR A 187 -24.76 7.42 -9.66
N TRP A 188 -23.83 6.86 -8.86
CA TRP A 188 -24.01 5.57 -8.19
C TRP A 188 -25.28 5.54 -7.35
N THR A 189 -25.53 6.60 -6.60
CA THR A 189 -26.67 6.72 -5.68
C THR A 189 -27.98 7.09 -6.38
N ASN A 190 -27.98 7.27 -7.70
CA ASN A 190 -29.14 7.71 -8.46
C ASN A 190 -29.27 7.04 -9.85
N TRP A 191 -28.74 5.83 -10.01
CA TRP A 191 -28.86 5.10 -11.29
C TRP A 191 -30.32 4.84 -11.72
N SER A 192 -31.27 4.83 -10.78
CA SER A 192 -32.71 4.76 -11.08
C SER A 192 -33.19 5.90 -11.98
N SER A 193 -32.55 7.09 -11.93
CA SER A 193 -32.88 8.22 -12.80
C SER A 193 -32.37 8.09 -14.24
N TYR A 194 -31.54 7.09 -14.54
CA TYR A 194 -30.89 6.93 -15.85
C TYR A 194 -31.21 5.62 -16.55
N CYS A 195 -31.81 4.66 -15.83
CA CYS A 195 -32.17 3.34 -16.35
C CYS A 195 -33.67 3.31 -16.69
N HIS A 196 -34.01 3.15 -17.97
CA HIS A 196 -35.36 2.77 -18.40
C HIS A 196 -35.57 1.30 -18.05
N ILE A 197 -36.54 0.99 -17.18
CA ILE A 197 -36.80 -0.38 -16.75
C ILE A 197 -37.77 -1.02 -17.75
N LEU A 198 -37.28 -1.92 -18.60
CA LEU A 198 -38.09 -2.65 -19.57
C LEU A 198 -38.98 -3.71 -18.90
N CYS A 199 -38.41 -4.36 -17.90
CA CYS A 199 -39.05 -5.38 -17.10
C CYS A 199 -38.50 -5.30 -15.69
N VAL A 200 -39.38 -5.23 -14.70
CA VAL A 200 -38.95 -5.20 -13.29
C VAL A 200 -38.36 -6.53 -12.86
N PRO A 201 -37.36 -6.51 -11.97
CA PRO A 201 -36.93 -7.70 -11.27
C PRO A 201 -37.99 -8.13 -10.25
N THR A 202 -38.07 -9.43 -10.00
CA THR A 202 -38.84 -10.00 -8.88
C THR A 202 -37.86 -10.75 -7.97
N GLN A 203 -38.35 -11.43 -6.93
CA GLN A 203 -37.52 -12.30 -6.10
C GLN A 203 -36.78 -13.34 -6.93
N TYR A 204 -37.41 -13.87 -8.00
CA TYR A 204 -36.91 -15.03 -8.74
C TYR A 204 -36.77 -14.83 -10.25
N THR A 205 -37.06 -13.65 -10.77
CA THR A 205 -36.89 -13.35 -12.19
C THR A 205 -36.00 -12.12 -12.38
N TRP A 206 -35.13 -12.20 -13.37
CA TRP A 206 -34.34 -11.06 -13.80
C TRP A 206 -35.24 -9.93 -14.26
N GLY A 207 -34.88 -8.72 -13.85
CA GLY A 207 -35.34 -7.53 -14.53
C GLY A 207 -34.34 -7.14 -15.63
N MET A 208 -34.77 -6.26 -16.52
CA MET A 208 -33.93 -5.74 -17.58
C MET A 208 -34.21 -4.27 -17.80
N GLY A 209 -33.15 -3.51 -18.02
CA GLY A 209 -33.21 -2.10 -18.33
C GLY A 209 -32.23 -1.70 -19.42
N ARG A 210 -32.34 -0.44 -19.84
CA ARG A 210 -31.43 0.21 -20.77
C ARG A 210 -31.01 1.56 -20.22
N MET A 211 -29.77 1.94 -20.48
CA MET A 211 -29.23 3.28 -20.19
C MET A 211 -28.63 3.84 -21.47
N TRP A 212 -28.81 5.14 -21.73
CA TRP A 212 -28.32 5.78 -22.94
C TRP A 212 -27.30 6.85 -22.63
N HIS A 213 -26.25 6.93 -23.43
CA HIS A 213 -25.29 8.02 -23.36
C HIS A 213 -25.10 8.68 -24.72
N LYS A 214 -24.71 9.96 -24.69
CA LYS A 214 -24.42 10.74 -25.88
C LYS A 214 -22.92 10.77 -26.14
N ARG A 215 -22.49 10.41 -27.35
CA ARG A 215 -21.09 10.51 -27.79
C ARG A 215 -20.72 11.94 -28.20
N SER A 216 -19.42 12.20 -28.35
CA SER A 216 -18.89 13.51 -28.77
C SER A 216 -19.36 13.93 -30.17
N ASP A 217 -19.67 12.97 -31.04
CA ASP A 217 -20.24 13.20 -32.39
C ASP A 217 -21.76 13.44 -32.38
N GLY A 218 -22.40 13.38 -31.20
CA GLY A 218 -23.82 13.57 -31.01
C GLY A 218 -24.68 12.32 -31.19
N SER A 219 -24.11 11.18 -31.58
CA SER A 219 -24.83 9.91 -31.66
C SER A 219 -25.22 9.42 -30.26
N ILE A 220 -26.36 8.73 -30.19
CA ILE A 220 -26.95 8.19 -28.95
C ILE A 220 -26.88 6.67 -28.99
N TRP A 221 -26.35 6.11 -27.91
CA TRP A 221 -26.02 4.70 -27.79
C TRP A 221 -26.53 4.18 -26.46
N TYR A 222 -27.03 2.94 -26.45
CA TYR A 222 -27.52 2.32 -25.23
C TYR A 222 -26.62 1.18 -24.77
N ILE A 223 -26.66 0.95 -23.46
CA ILE A 223 -26.16 -0.26 -22.83
C ILE A 223 -27.31 -1.03 -22.19
N THR A 224 -27.14 -2.33 -22.11
CA THR A 224 -28.05 -3.22 -21.39
C THR A 224 -27.76 -3.16 -19.90
N VAL A 225 -28.78 -3.13 -19.06
CA VAL A 225 -28.63 -3.13 -17.61
C VAL A 225 -29.42 -4.31 -17.06
N PRO A 226 -28.77 -5.42 -16.69
CA PRO A 226 -29.43 -6.48 -15.95
C PRO A 226 -29.86 -5.95 -14.58
N LEU A 227 -31.09 -6.22 -14.15
CA LEU A 227 -31.54 -5.93 -12.79
C LEU A 227 -31.60 -7.24 -12.00
N VAL A 228 -30.73 -7.37 -11.01
CA VAL A 228 -30.53 -8.62 -10.26
C VAL A 228 -31.82 -9.02 -9.53
N PRO A 229 -32.24 -10.29 -9.56
CA PRO A 229 -33.40 -10.77 -8.81
C PRO A 229 -33.28 -10.46 -7.31
N GLY A 230 -34.40 -10.18 -6.65
CA GLY A 230 -34.44 -9.81 -5.22
C GLY A 230 -33.73 -10.83 -4.31
N ALA A 231 -33.92 -12.12 -4.57
CA ALA A 231 -33.27 -13.17 -3.79
C ALA A 231 -31.75 -13.27 -4.02
N ALA A 232 -31.23 -12.68 -5.11
CA ALA A 232 -29.81 -12.60 -5.41
C ALA A 232 -29.15 -11.28 -4.95
N LEU A 233 -29.93 -10.29 -4.48
CA LEU A 233 -29.38 -9.07 -3.86
C LEU A 233 -28.77 -9.32 -2.49
N ILE A 234 -29.27 -10.34 -1.78
CA ILE A 234 -28.91 -10.67 -0.41
C ILE A 234 -27.76 -11.67 -0.39
N THR A 235 -26.56 -11.22 -0.76
CA THR A 235 -25.36 -12.04 -0.59
C THR A 235 -24.66 -11.68 0.72
N PRO A 236 -24.54 -12.62 1.69
CA PRO A 236 -23.77 -12.39 2.90
C PRO A 236 -22.31 -12.04 2.57
N GLU A 237 -21.75 -11.01 3.23
CA GLU A 237 -20.40 -10.51 2.98
C GLU A 237 -19.65 -10.31 4.31
N LEU A 238 -18.34 -10.58 4.33
CA LEU A 238 -17.47 -10.29 5.48
C LEU A 238 -16.36 -9.35 5.05
N VAL A 239 -16.31 -8.16 5.66
CA VAL A 239 -15.36 -7.10 5.31
C VAL A 239 -14.36 -6.91 6.43
N ILE A 240 -13.07 -6.89 6.11
CA ILE A 240 -11.99 -6.57 7.05
C ILE A 240 -11.58 -5.10 6.89
N THR A 241 -11.34 -4.40 8.00
CA THR A 241 -10.88 -3.00 8.01
C THR A 241 -9.70 -2.81 8.96
N PRO A 242 -8.61 -2.14 8.55
CA PRO A 242 -8.37 -1.63 7.19
C PRO A 242 -8.21 -2.75 6.15
N SER A 243 -8.41 -2.45 4.87
CA SER A 243 -8.21 -3.43 3.77
C SER A 243 -6.74 -3.61 3.42
N THR A 244 -5.90 -2.62 3.72
CA THR A 244 -4.45 -2.58 3.50
C THR A 244 -3.82 -1.80 4.66
N SER A 245 -2.72 -2.30 5.22
CA SER A 245 -1.94 -1.59 6.24
C SER A 245 -0.45 -1.78 6.03
N THR A 246 0.33 -0.77 6.40
CA THR A 246 1.80 -0.82 6.46
C THR A 246 2.25 -0.51 7.88
N ILE A 247 3.08 -1.38 8.45
CA ILE A 247 3.66 -1.25 9.80
C ILE A 247 5.15 -1.61 9.78
N TYR A 248 5.89 -1.25 10.83
CA TYR A 248 7.26 -1.73 10.98
C TYR A 248 7.35 -3.08 11.70
N GLU A 249 8.50 -3.75 11.60
CA GLU A 249 8.79 -4.95 12.41
C GLU A 249 8.52 -4.71 13.91
N SER A 250 7.94 -5.72 14.57
CA SER A 250 7.48 -5.66 15.97
C SER A 250 6.34 -4.68 16.29
N GLU A 251 5.87 -3.89 15.33
CA GLU A 251 4.64 -3.10 15.49
C GLU A 251 3.40 -3.98 15.32
N THR A 252 2.24 -3.42 15.66
CA THR A 252 0.97 -4.13 15.63
C THR A 252 -0.09 -3.35 14.87
N GLN A 253 -0.95 -4.06 14.14
CA GLN A 253 -2.10 -3.51 13.43
C GLN A 253 -3.37 -4.22 13.89
N GLN A 254 -4.38 -3.46 14.33
CA GLN A 254 -5.69 -4.01 14.64
C GLN A 254 -6.56 -4.07 13.37
N TYR A 255 -7.11 -5.25 13.09
CA TYR A 255 -8.11 -5.47 12.06
C TYR A 255 -9.49 -5.70 12.69
N THR A 256 -10.54 -5.18 12.06
CA THR A 256 -11.94 -5.38 12.47
C THR A 256 -12.67 -6.13 11.37
N ALA A 257 -13.38 -7.20 11.71
CA ALA A 257 -14.25 -7.92 10.79
C ALA A 257 -15.71 -7.52 10.99
N THR A 258 -16.34 -7.03 9.92
CA THR A 258 -17.76 -6.63 9.91
C THR A 258 -18.54 -7.54 8.96
N TYR A 259 -19.51 -8.26 9.49
CA TYR A 259 -20.41 -9.15 8.76
C TYR A 259 -21.64 -8.39 8.30
N TYR A 260 -21.98 -8.54 7.03
CA TYR A 260 -23.15 -7.96 6.39
C TYR A 260 -24.06 -9.09 5.88
N PRO A 261 -25.15 -9.43 6.60
CA PRO A 261 -26.06 -10.51 6.20
C PRO A 261 -26.66 -10.38 4.81
N GLN A 262 -26.74 -9.16 4.28
CA GLN A 262 -27.35 -8.82 3.00
C GLN A 262 -26.38 -8.05 2.09
N GLY A 263 -25.08 -8.16 2.36
CA GLY A 263 -24.02 -7.46 1.63
C GLY A 263 -23.78 -6.05 2.15
N LYS A 264 -22.56 -5.54 1.98
CA LYS A 264 -22.12 -4.25 2.53
C LYS A 264 -22.99 -3.06 2.09
N GLN A 265 -23.49 -3.11 0.86
CA GLN A 265 -24.32 -2.05 0.28
C GLN A 265 -25.70 -1.92 0.94
N ALA A 266 -26.23 -3.00 1.53
CA ALA A 266 -27.51 -2.98 2.24
C ALA A 266 -27.42 -2.30 3.63
N GLY A 267 -26.23 -1.89 4.07
CA GLY A 267 -26.01 -1.40 5.43
C GLY A 267 -26.07 -2.53 6.44
N ASN A 268 -26.46 -2.26 7.70
CA ASN A 268 -26.71 -3.26 8.77
C ASN A 268 -25.51 -4.13 9.26
N GLY A 269 -24.28 -3.70 9.00
CA GLY A 269 -23.07 -4.41 9.41
C GLY A 269 -22.98 -4.72 10.91
N GLN A 270 -22.53 -5.93 11.23
CA GLN A 270 -22.34 -6.44 12.58
C GLN A 270 -20.86 -6.70 12.83
N ASN A 271 -20.30 -6.12 13.90
CA ASN A 271 -18.92 -6.44 14.27
C ASN A 271 -18.85 -7.88 14.79
N VAL A 272 -18.11 -8.73 14.07
CA VAL A 272 -17.92 -10.15 14.38
C VAL A 272 -16.45 -10.49 14.62
N THR A 273 -15.61 -9.49 14.88
CA THR A 273 -14.14 -9.63 15.04
C THR A 273 -13.75 -10.76 15.99
N ALA A 274 -14.36 -10.79 17.18
CA ALA A 274 -14.08 -11.81 18.21
C ALA A 274 -14.71 -13.18 17.93
N SER A 275 -15.59 -13.28 16.92
CA SER A 275 -16.24 -14.52 16.48
C SER A 275 -15.61 -15.11 15.22
N CYS A 276 -14.64 -14.41 14.62
CA CYS A 276 -13.92 -14.88 13.45
C CYS A 276 -12.76 -15.79 13.85
N THR A 277 -12.46 -16.75 12.98
CA THR A 277 -11.15 -17.41 12.96
C THR A 277 -10.22 -16.61 12.06
N TRP A 278 -9.08 -16.18 12.59
CA TRP A 278 -8.10 -15.35 11.88
C TRP A 278 -6.89 -16.20 11.47
N THR A 279 -6.44 -16.01 10.24
CA THR A 279 -5.22 -16.64 9.71
C THR A 279 -4.38 -15.62 8.94
N VAL A 280 -3.09 -15.92 8.82
CA VAL A 280 -2.13 -15.20 7.98
C VAL A 280 -1.48 -16.20 7.04
N ASP A 281 -1.30 -15.82 5.78
CA ASP A 281 -0.77 -16.71 4.74
C ASP A 281 0.69 -17.08 5.02
N ASP A 282 1.52 -16.09 5.39
CA ASP A 282 2.91 -16.30 5.79
C ASP A 282 3.16 -15.92 7.25
N ASN A 283 3.34 -16.95 8.11
CA ASN A 283 3.60 -16.78 9.54
C ASN A 283 5.05 -16.37 9.87
N SER A 284 5.96 -16.39 8.88
CA SER A 284 7.31 -15.83 9.01
C SER A 284 7.31 -14.31 8.89
N ILE A 285 6.35 -13.74 8.16
CA ILE A 285 6.19 -12.30 7.91
C ILE A 285 5.35 -11.63 9.00
N ALA A 286 4.20 -12.21 9.39
CA ALA A 286 3.38 -11.68 10.49
C ALA A 286 2.68 -12.78 11.28
N LYS A 287 2.12 -12.42 12.44
CA LYS A 287 1.19 -13.26 13.21
C LYS A 287 -0.08 -12.48 13.49
N ILE A 288 -1.21 -13.17 13.64
CA ILE A 288 -2.48 -12.54 14.02
C ILE A 288 -3.15 -13.28 15.18
N SER A 289 -3.68 -12.50 16.13
CA SER A 289 -4.45 -13.02 17.26
C SER A 289 -5.89 -13.38 16.86
N ASN A 290 -6.58 -14.14 17.72
CA ASN A 290 -8.00 -14.42 17.58
C ASN A 290 -8.91 -13.19 17.77
N THR A 291 -8.35 -12.04 18.19
CA THR A 291 -9.06 -10.77 18.29
C THR A 291 -8.74 -9.83 17.12
N GLY A 292 -8.09 -10.32 16.06
CA GLY A 292 -7.74 -9.54 14.87
C GLY A 292 -6.55 -8.61 15.07
N LEU A 293 -5.71 -8.80 16.10
CA LEU A 293 -4.50 -8.01 16.29
C LEU A 293 -3.32 -8.68 15.59
N ALA A 294 -2.84 -8.08 14.50
CA ALA A 294 -1.67 -8.53 13.77
C ALA A 294 -0.38 -7.94 14.37
N THR A 295 0.73 -8.68 14.28
CA THR A 295 2.08 -8.28 14.72
C THR A 295 3.07 -8.60 13.62
N GLY A 296 3.88 -7.61 13.22
CA GLY A 296 4.94 -7.79 12.22
C GLY A 296 6.11 -8.60 12.79
N MET A 297 6.53 -9.65 12.07
CA MET A 297 7.61 -10.56 12.47
C MET A 297 8.88 -10.36 11.65
N SER A 298 8.74 -10.17 10.35
CA SER A 298 9.84 -9.87 9.43
C SER A 298 9.32 -9.08 8.23
N GLN A 299 10.21 -8.35 7.57
CA GLN A 299 9.90 -7.61 6.36
C GLN A 299 9.25 -8.48 5.28
N GLY A 300 8.14 -8.01 4.71
CA GLY A 300 7.45 -8.65 3.60
C GLY A 300 5.98 -8.27 3.52
N ASP A 301 5.30 -8.77 2.50
CA ASP A 301 3.85 -8.68 2.30
C ASP A 301 3.18 -10.00 2.69
N THR A 302 2.01 -9.91 3.32
CA THR A 302 1.21 -11.09 3.66
C THR A 302 -0.27 -10.77 3.71
N MET A 303 -1.10 -11.79 3.54
CA MET A 303 -2.56 -11.64 3.55
C MET A 303 -3.15 -12.14 4.86
N ILE A 304 -4.02 -11.32 5.45
CA ILE A 304 -4.84 -11.64 6.61
C ILE A 304 -6.21 -12.12 6.13
N THR A 305 -6.63 -13.29 6.61
CA THR A 305 -7.96 -13.85 6.33
C THR A 305 -8.77 -13.98 7.61
N ALA A 306 -10.00 -13.48 7.60
CA ALA A 306 -11.00 -13.72 8.65
C ALA A 306 -12.06 -14.67 8.11
N THR A 307 -12.41 -15.68 8.91
CA THR A 307 -13.45 -16.66 8.59
C THR A 307 -14.56 -16.60 9.63
N TYR A 308 -15.80 -16.37 9.19
CA TYR A 308 -16.97 -16.31 10.05
C TYR A 308 -18.00 -17.36 9.62
N THR A 309 -18.56 -18.11 10.57
CA THR A 309 -19.60 -19.11 10.31
C THR A 309 -20.89 -18.74 11.01
N VAL A 310 -21.97 -18.60 10.24
CA VAL A 310 -23.31 -18.23 10.73
C VAL A 310 -24.36 -19.09 10.03
N GLY A 311 -25.29 -19.67 10.81
CA GLY A 311 -26.35 -20.51 10.25
C GLY A 311 -25.86 -21.73 9.45
N GLY A 312 -24.64 -22.23 9.73
CA GLY A 312 -24.03 -23.33 8.98
C GLY A 312 -23.36 -22.94 7.66
N THR A 313 -23.32 -21.64 7.32
CA THR A 313 -22.61 -21.11 6.15
C THR A 313 -21.31 -20.42 6.59
N THR A 314 -20.22 -20.69 5.88
CA THR A 314 -18.91 -20.08 6.14
C THR A 314 -18.64 -18.98 5.11
N ILE A 315 -18.20 -17.82 5.59
CA ILE A 315 -17.92 -16.61 4.80
C ILE A 315 -16.53 -16.13 5.18
N THR A 316 -15.75 -15.66 4.19
CA THR A 316 -14.40 -15.17 4.38
C THR A 316 -14.27 -13.71 3.95
N GLY A 317 -13.35 -13.00 4.61
CA GLY A 317 -12.89 -11.67 4.22
C GLY A 317 -11.37 -11.65 4.24
N GLN A 318 -10.76 -10.75 3.46
CA GLN A 318 -9.30 -10.63 3.33
C GLN A 318 -8.83 -9.18 3.46
N ALA A 319 -7.60 -9.00 3.94
CA ALA A 319 -6.90 -7.73 4.01
C ALA A 319 -5.39 -7.94 3.84
N GLU A 320 -4.70 -6.95 3.28
CA GLU A 320 -3.25 -6.96 3.09
C GLU A 320 -2.52 -6.33 4.28
N LEU A 321 -1.36 -6.88 4.62
CA LEU A 321 -0.42 -6.33 5.61
C LEU A 321 0.98 -6.30 5.02
N VAL A 322 1.59 -5.12 5.00
CA VAL A 322 2.98 -4.89 4.58
C VAL A 322 3.83 -4.55 5.81
N ILE A 323 4.94 -5.27 5.98
CA ILE A 323 5.87 -5.07 7.08
C ILE A 323 7.13 -4.46 6.49
N GLU A 324 7.46 -3.26 6.94
CA GLU A 324 8.68 -2.56 6.58
C GLU A 324 9.75 -2.69 7.66
N GLU A 325 11.01 -2.63 7.24
CA GLU A 325 12.12 -2.54 8.17
C GLU A 325 12.14 -1.12 8.77
N LYS A 326 12.29 -1.04 10.09
CA LYS A 326 12.48 0.25 10.75
C LYS A 326 13.86 0.80 10.40
N GLU A 327 13.89 2.00 9.83
CA GLU A 327 15.16 2.62 9.47
C GLU A 327 15.90 3.07 10.75
N GLU A 328 16.95 2.35 11.14
CA GLU A 328 17.85 2.83 12.20
C GLU A 328 18.69 4.00 11.68
N GLU A 329 18.72 5.09 12.45
CA GLU A 329 19.62 6.22 12.21
C GLU A 329 21.03 5.82 12.64
N VAL A 330 21.86 5.48 11.66
CA VAL A 330 23.30 5.36 11.89
C VAL A 330 23.83 6.75 12.25
N PRO A 331 24.64 6.90 13.32
CA PRO A 331 25.26 8.18 13.65
C PRO A 331 26.02 8.71 12.43
N SER A 332 25.49 9.78 11.83
CA SER A 332 26.12 10.48 10.72
C SER A 332 26.97 11.61 11.30
N SER A 333 28.29 11.48 11.19
CA SER A 333 29.19 12.61 11.43
C SER A 333 29.13 13.53 10.20
N ILE A 334 28.47 14.68 10.32
CA ILE A 334 28.51 15.75 9.29
C ILE A 334 29.90 16.44 9.25
N ASN A 335 30.80 16.08 10.16
CA ASN A 335 32.16 16.60 10.17
C ASN A 335 32.96 15.98 9.02
N ASN A 336 33.69 16.81 8.26
CA ASN A 336 34.49 16.46 7.07
C ASN A 336 35.67 15.49 7.32
N GLY A 337 35.63 14.68 8.37
CA GLY A 337 36.81 14.04 8.92
C GLY A 337 37.79 15.07 9.46
N SER A 338 38.47 14.76 10.56
CA SER A 338 39.54 15.64 11.04
C SER A 338 40.51 14.90 11.94
N LEU A 339 41.77 15.32 11.85
CA LEU A 339 42.78 15.05 12.86
C LEU A 339 42.92 16.31 13.71
N THR A 340 42.53 16.21 14.98
CA THR A 340 42.55 17.34 15.93
C THR A 340 43.48 17.06 17.09
N PHE A 341 43.99 18.12 17.72
CA PHE A 341 44.95 18.00 18.81
C PHE A 341 44.49 18.79 20.03
N GLN A 342 44.61 18.18 21.21
CA GLN A 342 44.47 18.84 22.49
C GLN A 342 45.74 18.63 23.30
N ALA A 343 46.44 19.73 23.61
CA ALA A 343 47.64 19.70 24.42
C ALA A 343 47.35 20.05 25.88
N VAL A 344 48.09 19.44 26.79
CA VAL A 344 48.13 19.78 28.22
C VAL A 344 49.58 19.93 28.65
N SER A 345 49.84 20.89 29.55
CA SER A 345 51.15 21.12 30.12
C SER A 345 51.76 19.84 30.72
N GLN A 346 53.09 19.75 30.77
CA GLN A 346 53.82 18.59 31.31
C GLN A 346 53.37 18.11 32.71
N ASN A 347 52.76 18.99 33.51
CA ASN A 347 52.25 18.70 34.85
C ASN A 347 50.73 18.39 34.89
N GLY A 348 50.07 18.34 33.73
CA GLY A 348 48.64 18.04 33.58
C GLY A 348 47.69 19.17 34.00
N LYS A 349 48.19 20.37 34.30
CA LYS A 349 47.37 21.43 34.94
C LYS A 349 46.78 22.46 33.98
N GLN A 350 47.39 22.67 32.82
CA GLN A 350 46.98 23.73 31.89
C GLN A 350 46.72 23.15 30.51
N TYR A 351 45.47 23.21 30.06
CA TYR A 351 45.10 22.92 28.68
C TYR A 351 45.49 24.08 27.77
N ARG A 352 45.90 23.75 26.55
CA ARG A 352 46.14 24.72 25.48
C ARG A 352 44.89 24.88 24.63
N ASP A 353 44.86 25.94 23.83
CA ASP A 353 43.84 26.06 22.78
C ASP A 353 43.94 24.88 21.80
N PRO A 354 42.84 24.48 21.14
CA PRO A 354 42.84 23.40 20.16
C PRO A 354 43.88 23.58 19.07
N ASN A 355 44.55 22.49 18.69
CA ASN A 355 45.60 22.44 17.67
C ASN A 355 46.86 23.26 17.99
N ARG A 356 47.06 23.63 19.25
CA ARG A 356 48.24 24.38 19.70
C ARG A 356 48.95 23.64 20.83
N ALA A 357 50.28 23.60 20.80
CA ALA A 357 51.11 23.01 21.82
C ALA A 357 52.31 23.90 22.17
N MET A 358 52.83 23.75 23.36
CA MET A 358 54.14 24.26 23.76
C MET A 358 55.12 23.11 23.97
N TRP A 359 56.41 23.43 23.91
CA TRP A 359 57.47 22.48 24.26
C TRP A 359 57.23 21.85 25.63
N THR A 360 57.36 20.51 25.67
CA THR A 360 57.05 19.56 26.75
C THR A 360 55.58 19.28 27.05
N ASP A 361 54.64 19.86 26.31
CA ASP A 361 53.25 19.48 26.45
C ASP A 361 53.02 18.01 26.03
N VAL A 362 52.06 17.39 26.70
CA VAL A 362 51.50 16.09 26.29
C VAL A 362 50.34 16.39 25.35
N VAL A 363 50.40 15.89 24.13
CA VAL A 363 49.43 16.16 23.06
C VAL A 363 48.65 14.89 22.79
N THR A 364 47.32 14.98 22.88
CA THR A 364 46.41 13.94 22.43
C THR A 364 45.91 14.29 21.04
N ALA A 365 46.19 13.43 20.07
CA ALA A 365 45.64 13.50 18.73
C ALA A 365 44.38 12.63 18.66
N THR A 366 43.30 13.16 18.07
CA THR A 366 42.03 12.46 17.87
C THR A 366 41.68 12.45 16.39
N LEU A 367 41.57 11.25 15.82
CA LEU A 367 41.08 11.00 14.48
C LEU A 367 39.56 10.83 14.50
N THR A 368 38.89 11.53 13.60
CA THR A 368 37.48 11.36 13.24
C THR A 368 37.37 11.23 11.73
N LEU A 369 36.54 10.31 11.24
CA LEU A 369 36.38 10.06 9.81
C LEU A 369 35.06 10.64 9.29
N PRO A 370 35.00 11.12 8.03
CA PRO A 370 33.74 11.46 7.40
C PRO A 370 33.02 10.17 7.01
N VAL A 371 31.70 10.14 7.22
CA VAL A 371 30.88 8.94 6.96
C VAL A 371 29.72 9.29 6.04
N LYS A 372 29.55 8.49 4.99
CA LYS A 372 28.37 8.54 4.12
C LYS A 372 27.60 7.23 4.23
N THR A 373 26.53 7.28 5.01
CA THR A 373 25.77 6.10 5.43
C THR A 373 24.92 5.48 4.32
N LYS A 374 24.54 6.23 3.28
CA LYS A 374 23.75 5.75 2.14
C LYS A 374 24.39 6.14 0.81
N VAL A 375 24.55 5.15 -0.07
CA VAL A 375 25.15 5.32 -1.40
C VAL A 375 24.25 4.69 -2.46
N THR A 376 23.85 5.50 -3.43
CA THR A 376 23.25 5.07 -4.69
C THR A 376 24.32 4.96 -5.77
N LYS A 377 24.02 4.31 -6.89
CA LYS A 377 24.92 4.24 -8.05
C LYS A 377 25.41 5.61 -8.53
N ASP A 378 24.53 6.61 -8.49
CA ASP A 378 24.79 7.98 -8.95
C ASP A 378 25.38 8.90 -7.86
N SER A 379 25.58 8.38 -6.64
CA SER A 379 26.17 9.17 -5.55
C SER A 379 27.62 9.54 -5.85
N SER A 380 27.99 10.81 -5.64
CA SER A 380 29.38 11.24 -5.56
C SER A 380 29.94 10.88 -4.18
N VAL A 381 31.00 10.09 -4.13
CA VAL A 381 31.68 9.62 -2.91
C VAL A 381 33.17 9.57 -3.21
N ASP A 382 33.99 10.12 -2.31
CA ASP A 382 35.43 9.95 -2.32
C ASP A 382 35.80 8.79 -1.38
N TYR A 383 35.98 7.60 -1.95
CA TYR A 383 36.25 6.37 -1.19
C TYR A 383 37.67 6.33 -0.61
N ASP A 384 38.55 7.25 -1.01
CA ASP A 384 39.89 7.32 -0.47
C ASP A 384 39.88 7.98 0.91
N THR A 385 38.90 8.84 1.21
CA THR A 385 38.87 9.61 2.47
C THR A 385 37.59 9.43 3.29
N THR A 386 36.53 8.86 2.71
CA THR A 386 35.21 8.74 3.33
C THR A 386 34.82 7.29 3.58
N VAL A 387 34.36 6.99 4.79
CA VAL A 387 33.73 5.71 5.12
C VAL A 387 32.36 5.64 4.47
N ALA A 388 32.16 4.74 3.52
CA ALA A 388 30.90 4.62 2.78
C ALA A 388 30.72 3.20 2.26
N PRO A 389 29.51 2.63 2.16
CA PRO A 389 29.36 1.31 1.56
C PRO A 389 29.68 1.36 0.06
N PRO A 390 30.09 0.24 -0.58
CA PRO A 390 30.33 0.17 -2.02
C PRO A 390 29.13 0.64 -2.85
N LYS A 391 29.38 1.14 -4.05
CA LYS A 391 28.29 1.51 -4.98
C LYS A 391 27.56 0.25 -5.49
N PRO A 392 26.22 0.28 -5.58
CA PRO A 392 25.48 -0.77 -6.29
C PRO A 392 25.92 -0.87 -7.76
N THR A 393 26.00 -2.08 -8.28
CA THR A 393 26.49 -2.37 -9.64
C THR A 393 25.43 -2.10 -10.72
N GLU A 394 24.16 -2.35 -10.42
CA GLU A 394 23.03 -2.29 -11.37
C GLU A 394 22.00 -1.23 -10.98
N ARG A 395 21.21 -0.78 -11.98
CA ARG A 395 19.99 0.01 -11.72
C ARG A 395 18.82 -0.96 -11.66
N GLY A 396 17.94 -0.79 -10.68
CA GLY A 396 16.70 -1.54 -10.54
C GLY A 396 15.54 -0.87 -11.24
N CYS A 397 14.35 -1.46 -11.11
CA CYS A 397 13.08 -0.77 -11.41
C CYS A 397 12.89 0.46 -10.51
N GLU A 398 13.47 0.42 -9.31
CA GLU A 398 13.73 1.57 -8.45
C GLU A 398 15.23 1.75 -8.20
N THR A 399 15.59 2.82 -7.48
CA THR A 399 16.99 3.17 -7.23
C THR A 399 17.59 2.22 -6.19
N ASN A 400 18.40 1.26 -6.65
CA ASN A 400 19.24 0.45 -5.77
C ASN A 400 20.16 1.34 -4.93
N TYR A 401 20.33 0.97 -3.66
CA TYR A 401 21.23 1.67 -2.75
C TYR A 401 21.82 0.71 -1.72
N ASN A 402 23.03 1.04 -1.26
CA ASN A 402 23.66 0.36 -0.14
C ASN A 402 23.62 1.30 1.07
N LYS A 403 23.33 0.75 2.25
CA LYS A 403 23.25 1.51 3.49
C LYS A 403 24.08 0.84 4.59
N ILE A 404 24.99 1.59 5.22
CA ILE A 404 25.74 1.13 6.40
C ILE A 404 24.74 0.76 7.50
N THR A 405 25.00 -0.34 8.17
CA THR A 405 24.33 -0.72 9.43
C THR A 405 25.28 -0.53 10.61
N GLU A 406 26.58 -0.80 10.43
CA GLU A 406 27.60 -0.63 11.45
C GLU A 406 28.97 -0.34 10.78
N TRP A 407 29.84 0.44 11.43
CA TRP A 407 31.23 0.61 10.99
C TRP A 407 32.17 0.87 12.16
N HIS A 408 33.41 0.44 12.06
CA HIS A 408 34.42 0.75 13.07
C HIS A 408 35.83 0.79 12.50
N ILE A 409 36.66 1.65 13.10
CA ILE A 409 38.09 1.72 12.82
C ILE A 409 38.75 0.46 13.37
N VAL A 410 39.51 -0.23 12.53
CA VAL A 410 40.28 -1.42 12.87
C VAL A 410 41.70 -1.06 13.27
N SER A 411 42.31 -0.12 12.54
CA SER A 411 43.65 0.37 12.81
C SER A 411 43.85 1.78 12.28
N ALA A 412 44.74 2.51 12.93
CA ALA A 412 45.29 3.79 12.47
C ALA A 412 46.66 4.01 13.12
N GLU A 413 47.58 4.63 12.40
CA GLU A 413 48.93 4.93 12.89
C GLU A 413 49.24 6.42 12.76
N LEU A 414 49.60 7.05 13.87
CA LEU A 414 49.95 8.47 13.96
C LEU A 414 51.45 8.65 13.74
N SER A 415 51.82 9.50 12.79
CA SER A 415 53.21 9.91 12.52
C SER A 415 53.41 11.40 12.83
N TYR A 416 54.45 11.70 13.61
CA TYR A 416 54.82 13.05 14.04
C TYR A 416 56.34 13.27 13.97
N PRO A 417 56.84 14.53 13.93
CA PRO A 417 58.27 14.82 13.82
C PRO A 417 59.09 14.26 14.99
N THR A 418 60.28 13.76 14.68
CA THR A 418 61.24 13.29 15.70
C THR A 418 62.21 14.41 16.08
N GLN A 419 62.49 14.55 17.39
CA GLN A 419 63.48 15.49 17.88
C GLN A 419 64.85 15.25 17.23
N ASN A 420 65.52 16.33 16.81
CA ASN A 420 66.86 16.24 16.25
C ASN A 420 67.84 15.66 17.28
N PRO A 421 68.64 14.63 16.97
CA PRO A 421 69.59 14.04 17.92
C PRO A 421 70.64 15.02 18.46
N LYS A 422 70.89 16.12 17.75
CA LYS A 422 71.81 17.19 18.15
C LYS A 422 71.10 18.37 18.81
N PHE A 423 69.79 18.29 19.05
CA PHE A 423 69.03 19.33 19.71
C PHE A 423 69.57 19.60 21.12
N THR A 424 69.77 20.86 21.45
CA THR A 424 69.99 21.31 22.83
C THR A 424 69.20 22.58 23.08
N PHE A 425 68.91 22.91 24.34
CA PHE A 425 68.16 24.13 24.66
C PHE A 425 68.88 25.41 24.18
N GLY A 426 70.21 25.43 24.18
CA GLY A 426 71.02 26.55 23.66
C GLY A 426 71.30 26.51 22.15
N HIS A 427 70.83 25.46 21.47
CA HIS A 427 70.95 25.26 20.03
C HIS A 427 69.76 24.44 19.53
N PRO A 428 68.54 25.01 19.53
CA PRO A 428 67.36 24.30 19.08
C PRO A 428 67.46 24.10 17.57
N LEU A 429 67.51 22.84 17.15
CA LEU A 429 67.58 22.45 15.74
C LEU A 429 66.23 21.93 15.27
N ASP A 430 65.90 22.17 14.00
CA ASP A 430 64.69 21.63 13.37
C ASP A 430 64.64 20.10 13.50
N PRO A 431 63.43 19.51 13.67
CA PRO A 431 63.25 18.06 13.75
C PRO A 431 63.81 17.33 12.54
N VAL A 432 64.26 16.09 12.75
CA VAL A 432 64.77 15.22 11.68
C VAL A 432 64.16 13.85 11.82
N GLY A 433 63.43 13.43 10.78
CA GLY A 433 62.73 12.15 10.75
C GLY A 433 61.32 12.23 11.34
N VAL A 434 60.66 11.08 11.35
CA VAL A 434 59.28 10.90 11.84
C VAL A 434 59.21 9.69 12.78
N THR A 435 58.43 9.83 13.83
CA THR A 435 58.08 8.76 14.76
C THR A 435 56.65 8.32 14.47
N THR A 436 56.40 7.01 14.39
CA THR A 436 55.06 6.46 14.14
C THR A 436 54.62 5.57 15.31
N ILE A 437 53.39 5.76 15.78
CA ILE A 437 52.78 4.99 16.88
C ILE A 437 51.36 4.55 16.52
N PRO A 438 50.89 3.38 17.01
CA PRO A 438 49.50 2.99 16.83
C PRO A 438 48.55 3.92 17.59
N MET A 439 47.34 4.09 17.09
CA MET A 439 46.25 4.77 17.78
C MET A 439 45.34 3.76 18.48
N GLU A 440 44.86 4.14 19.66
CA GLU A 440 43.87 3.40 20.45
C GLU A 440 42.47 3.74 19.94
N ILE A 441 41.69 2.71 19.59
CA ILE A 441 40.32 2.86 19.09
C ILE A 441 39.36 2.99 20.26
N SER A 442 38.38 3.89 20.15
CA SER A 442 37.33 4.06 21.17
C SER A 442 36.41 2.83 21.28
N GLU A 443 35.71 2.70 22.40
CA GLU A 443 34.78 1.59 22.63
C GLU A 443 33.64 1.53 21.60
N ASP A 444 33.21 2.69 21.08
CA ASP A 444 32.22 2.79 20.00
C ASP A 444 32.82 2.58 18.60
N GLY A 445 34.14 2.37 18.48
CA GLY A 445 34.81 2.11 17.20
C GLY A 445 34.95 3.32 16.27
N HIS A 446 34.39 4.48 16.61
CA HIS A 446 34.24 5.61 15.68
C HIS A 446 35.33 6.67 15.78
N THR A 447 36.20 6.59 16.78
CA THR A 447 37.34 7.50 16.95
C THR A 447 38.61 6.73 17.26
N ALA A 448 39.76 7.28 16.86
CA ALA A 448 41.06 6.75 17.24
C ALA A 448 41.88 7.85 17.90
N THR A 449 42.59 7.52 18.99
CA THR A 449 43.38 8.49 19.74
C THR A 449 44.81 8.01 19.98
N ALA A 450 45.77 8.94 19.95
CA ALA A 450 47.14 8.65 20.34
C ALA A 450 47.72 9.84 21.10
N THR A 451 48.62 9.55 22.04
CA THR A 451 49.25 10.59 22.86
C THR A 451 50.77 10.56 22.67
N PHE A 452 51.35 11.74 22.45
CA PHE A 452 52.80 11.92 22.35
C PHE A 452 53.23 13.17 23.13
N LYS A 453 54.54 13.36 23.28
CA LYS A 453 55.09 14.59 23.86
C LYS A 453 55.63 15.49 22.75
N GLU A 454 55.24 16.75 22.76
CA GLU A 454 55.89 17.76 21.91
C GLU A 454 57.28 18.03 22.49
N GLN A 455 58.32 17.49 21.85
CA GLN A 455 59.71 17.61 22.30
C GLN A 455 60.66 17.96 21.17
N TRP A 456 60.14 18.35 20.00
CA TRP A 456 60.95 18.51 18.81
C TRP A 456 61.09 19.98 18.37
N ALA A 457 60.23 20.87 18.84
CA ALA A 457 60.24 22.27 18.48
C ALA A 457 60.05 23.20 19.69
N MET A 458 60.54 24.44 19.57
CA MET A 458 60.35 25.50 20.57
C MET A 458 59.89 26.81 19.91
N ASN A 459 59.29 26.72 18.73
CA ASN A 459 58.82 27.87 17.95
C ASN A 459 57.88 28.76 18.79
N GLY A 460 58.10 30.08 18.78
CA GLY A 460 57.39 31.07 19.60
C GLY A 460 57.99 31.32 21.00
N ALA A 461 59.10 30.68 21.38
CA ALA A 461 59.69 30.81 22.71
C ALA A 461 60.77 31.90 22.88
N ASN A 462 61.25 32.51 21.78
CA ASN A 462 62.37 33.48 21.76
C ASN A 462 63.63 32.97 22.48
N ILE A 463 64.39 32.07 21.82
CA ILE A 463 65.58 31.44 22.40
C ILE A 463 66.84 32.06 21.79
N TYR A 464 67.85 32.39 22.61
CA TYR A 464 69.16 32.82 22.10
C TYR A 464 70.05 31.61 21.81
N ASP A 465 70.41 31.42 20.54
CA ASP A 465 71.30 30.36 20.12
C ASP A 465 72.76 30.75 20.34
N VAL A 466 73.44 30.05 21.25
CA VAL A 466 74.82 30.39 21.65
C VAL A 466 75.86 30.07 20.57
N PHE A 467 75.54 29.19 19.62
CA PHE A 467 76.44 28.83 18.53
C PHE A 467 76.28 29.76 17.33
N LEU A 468 75.06 30.25 17.08
CA LEU A 468 74.76 31.19 16.01
C LEU A 468 74.88 32.67 16.42
N GLY A 469 74.88 32.96 17.72
CA GLY A 469 74.98 34.31 18.26
C GLY A 469 73.78 35.20 17.93
N LYS A 470 72.57 34.62 17.90
CA LYS A 470 71.32 35.33 17.57
C LYS A 470 70.10 34.66 18.19
N GLU A 471 68.98 35.40 18.27
CA GLU A 471 67.68 34.81 18.62
C GLU A 471 67.17 33.89 17.51
N VAL A 472 66.55 32.79 17.92
CA VAL A 472 65.93 31.76 17.09
C VAL A 472 64.56 31.39 17.66
N CYS A 473 63.75 30.66 16.88
CA CYS A 473 62.41 30.21 17.29
C CYS A 473 61.46 31.37 17.69
N THR A 474 61.59 32.53 17.08
CA THR A 474 60.87 33.75 17.47
C THR A 474 59.38 33.75 17.10
N GLU A 475 59.02 32.96 16.09
CA GLU A 475 57.64 32.86 15.60
C GLU A 475 57.10 31.44 15.82
N PRO A 476 55.81 31.30 16.16
CA PRO A 476 55.10 30.02 16.13
C PRO A 476 55.24 29.34 14.76
N LYS A 477 55.18 28.00 14.74
CA LYS A 477 55.31 27.21 13.51
C LYS A 477 54.33 26.05 13.52
N ASN A 478 53.68 25.85 12.38
CA ASN A 478 52.81 24.70 12.14
C ASN A 478 53.63 23.49 11.68
N TYR A 479 53.26 22.32 12.20
CA TYR A 479 53.81 21.04 11.83
C TYR A 479 52.71 20.12 11.31
N ASP A 480 52.96 19.53 10.14
CA ASP A 480 52.13 18.48 9.57
C ASP A 480 52.29 17.22 10.41
N ILE A 481 51.18 16.77 11.00
CA ILE A 481 51.06 15.48 11.68
C ILE A 481 50.12 14.63 10.85
N THR A 482 50.49 13.38 10.57
CA THR A 482 49.74 12.54 9.65
C THR A 482 49.23 11.29 10.35
N VAL A 483 48.06 10.80 9.94
CA VAL A 483 47.60 9.45 10.27
C VAL A 483 47.57 8.62 8.99
N SER A 484 48.12 7.42 9.04
CA SER A 484 48.16 6.46 7.94
C SER A 484 47.70 5.08 8.41
N ASN A 485 47.70 4.10 7.50
CA ASN A 485 47.24 2.73 7.79
C ASN A 485 45.82 2.70 8.40
N ILE A 486 44.97 3.59 7.92
CA ILE A 486 43.58 3.74 8.36
C ILE A 486 42.77 2.63 7.70
N VAL A 487 42.30 1.70 8.51
CA VAL A 487 41.50 0.55 8.07
C VAL A 487 40.16 0.58 8.76
N VAL A 488 39.09 0.45 8.00
CA VAL A 488 37.70 0.48 8.49
C VAL A 488 36.97 -0.77 8.03
N ASN A 489 36.20 -1.36 8.94
CA ASN A 489 35.24 -2.41 8.64
C ASN A 489 33.85 -1.80 8.52
N ILE A 490 33.08 -2.25 7.53
CA ILE A 490 31.73 -1.76 7.27
C ILE A 490 30.80 -2.95 7.10
N ASP A 491 29.79 -3.05 7.96
CA ASP A 491 28.63 -3.90 7.74
C ASP A 491 27.54 -3.04 7.09
N TYR A 492 26.93 -3.55 6.02
CA TYR A 492 25.94 -2.80 5.25
C TYR A 492 24.87 -3.72 4.65
N LYS A 493 23.70 -3.14 4.37
CA LYS A 493 22.63 -3.80 3.62
C LYS A 493 22.61 -3.29 2.19
N GLU A 494 22.58 -4.21 1.23
CA GLU A 494 22.35 -3.95 -0.18
C GLU A 494 20.86 -4.07 -0.49
N TYR A 495 20.25 -2.97 -0.93
CA TYR A 495 18.86 -2.90 -1.33
C TYR A 495 18.77 -2.91 -2.86
N THR A 496 18.24 -4.00 -3.40
CA THR A 496 18.05 -4.19 -4.85
C THR A 496 16.57 -4.26 -5.19
N PHE A 497 16.16 -3.56 -6.24
CA PHE A 497 14.79 -3.48 -6.71
C PHE A 497 14.70 -4.14 -8.09
N LYS A 498 14.03 -5.28 -8.19
CA LYS A 498 13.92 -6.04 -9.46
C LYS A 498 12.46 -6.21 -9.85
N GLU A 499 12.20 -6.12 -11.14
CA GLU A 499 10.88 -6.47 -11.68
C GLU A 499 10.63 -7.96 -11.47
N LYS A 500 9.52 -8.28 -10.80
CA LYS A 500 9.04 -9.64 -10.61
C LYS A 500 7.63 -9.72 -11.19
N LEU A 501 7.38 -10.77 -11.96
CA LEU A 501 6.05 -11.05 -12.46
C LEU A 501 5.19 -11.56 -11.30
N VAL A 502 4.12 -10.83 -10.98
CA VAL A 502 3.09 -11.21 -10.01
C VAL A 502 1.75 -11.37 -10.73
N PHE A 503 0.74 -11.97 -10.08
CA PHE A 503 -0.54 -12.25 -10.74
C PHE A 503 -1.24 -10.94 -11.12
N GLY A 504 -1.25 -10.60 -12.40
CA GLY A 504 -1.87 -9.37 -12.92
C GLY A 504 -0.90 -8.26 -13.36
N GLY A 505 0.42 -8.42 -13.25
CA GLY A 505 1.36 -7.41 -13.72
C GLY A 505 2.84 -7.63 -13.36
N TRP A 506 3.69 -6.68 -13.75
CA TRP A 506 5.05 -6.57 -13.26
C TRP A 506 5.05 -5.69 -12.02
N ASP A 507 5.65 -6.18 -10.94
CA ASP A 507 5.80 -5.43 -9.70
C ASP A 507 7.29 -5.25 -9.37
N CYS A 508 7.62 -4.15 -8.72
CA CYS A 508 9.00 -3.81 -8.35
C CYS A 508 9.29 -4.34 -6.95
N VAL A 509 9.94 -5.51 -6.88
CA VAL A 509 10.17 -6.20 -5.61
C VAL A 509 11.54 -5.83 -5.04
N ARG A 510 11.55 -5.43 -3.78
CA ARG A 510 12.75 -5.13 -3.00
C ARG A 510 13.35 -6.42 -2.41
N SER A 511 14.63 -6.66 -2.68
CA SER A 511 15.44 -7.67 -1.99
C SER A 511 16.54 -7.00 -1.18
N VAL A 512 16.79 -7.50 0.03
CA VAL A 512 17.81 -6.99 0.96
C VAL A 512 18.82 -8.09 1.25
N GLU A 513 20.11 -7.79 1.14
CA GLU A 513 21.19 -8.71 1.48
C GLU A 513 22.17 -8.04 2.44
N GLU A 514 22.54 -8.72 3.53
CA GLU A 514 23.59 -8.27 4.44
C GLU A 514 24.96 -8.57 3.85
N LYS A 515 25.83 -7.56 3.84
CA LYS A 515 27.16 -7.62 3.27
C LYS A 515 28.16 -6.95 4.19
N TYR A 516 29.42 -7.30 3.96
CA TYR A 516 30.57 -6.77 4.67
C TYR A 516 31.58 -6.22 3.65
N ASP A 517 32.21 -5.10 3.98
CA ASP A 517 33.32 -4.51 3.24
C ASP A 517 34.43 -4.04 4.18
N LYS A 518 35.64 -3.96 3.62
CA LYS A 518 36.82 -3.46 4.32
C LYS A 518 37.48 -2.36 3.49
N GLN A 519 37.61 -1.18 4.08
CA GLN A 519 38.14 0.01 3.41
C GLN A 519 39.49 0.39 3.98
N ASN A 520 40.41 0.76 3.08
CA ASN A 520 41.67 1.38 3.43
C ASN A 520 41.59 2.83 2.97
N LEU A 521 41.69 3.75 3.92
CA LEU A 521 41.63 5.18 3.64
C LEU A 521 43.04 5.75 3.48
N ASP A 522 43.14 6.77 2.64
CA ASP A 522 44.32 7.58 2.42
C ASP A 522 44.75 8.31 3.70
N LEU A 523 46.00 8.78 3.68
CA LEU A 523 46.57 9.47 4.83
C LEU A 523 45.82 10.79 5.11
N ILE A 524 45.58 11.06 6.39
CA ILE A 524 44.93 12.30 6.84
C ILE A 524 45.98 13.18 7.54
N THR A 525 46.03 14.46 7.18
CA THR A 525 46.98 15.42 7.75
C THR A 525 46.26 16.44 8.64
N GLY A 526 46.76 16.62 9.85
CA GLY A 526 46.38 17.69 10.78
C GLY A 526 47.55 18.64 11.03
N GLN A 527 47.24 19.90 11.34
CA GLN A 527 48.23 20.92 11.64
C GLN A 527 48.33 21.12 13.16
N LEU A 528 49.53 21.02 13.71
CA LEU A 528 49.82 21.37 15.10
C LEU A 528 50.71 22.62 15.16
N GLU A 529 50.20 23.71 15.72
CA GLU A 529 50.99 24.92 15.95
C GLU A 529 51.81 24.78 17.24
N VAL A 530 53.14 24.88 17.13
CA VAL A 530 54.02 25.03 18.28
C VAL A 530 54.30 26.52 18.48
N TYR A 531 53.94 27.05 19.65
CA TYR A 531 53.90 28.51 19.90
C TYR A 531 54.62 28.97 21.18
N GLY A 532 55.44 28.11 21.78
CA GLY A 532 56.32 28.54 22.86
C GLY A 532 56.91 27.39 23.65
N SER A 533 57.38 27.73 24.85
CA SER A 533 57.96 26.78 25.81
C SER A 533 57.09 26.69 27.06
N GLY A 534 56.73 25.47 27.46
CA GLY A 534 55.97 25.20 28.68
C GLY A 534 56.80 25.30 29.97
N VAL A 535 58.12 25.48 29.86
CA VAL A 535 58.98 25.79 31.00
C VAL A 535 59.15 27.30 31.15
N ASN A 536 58.81 27.82 32.32
CA ASN A 536 59.25 29.13 32.80
C ASN A 536 60.77 29.08 32.97
N SER A 537 61.55 29.18 31.90
CA SER A 537 62.98 29.45 32.07
C SER A 537 63.08 30.87 32.62
N LEU A 538 63.55 31.00 33.86
CA LEU A 538 63.90 32.25 34.56
C LEU A 538 65.06 33.01 33.88
N ALA A 539 65.25 32.82 32.58
CA ALA A 539 66.24 33.46 31.73
C ALA A 539 65.54 34.21 30.56
N GLN A 540 64.40 34.85 30.86
CA GLN A 540 63.92 36.01 30.10
C GLN A 540 64.73 37.24 30.48
#